data_AF-A0A848USV7-F1
#
_entry.id   AF-A0A848USV7-F1
#
_cell.length_a   1.000
_cell.length_b   1.000
_cell.length_c   1.000
_cell.angle_alpha   90.00
_cell.angle_beta   90.00
_cell.angle_gamma   90.00
#
_symmetry.space_group_name_H-M   'P 1'
#
loop_
_entity.id
_entity.type
_entity.pdbx_description
1 polymer ?
#
loop_
_entity_poly.entity_id
_entity_poly.type
_entity_poly.pdbx_seq_one_letter_code
_entity_poly.pdbx_strand_id
1 'polypeptide(L)'
;MNQLFKVFILTNMLLWLSFNIEAQTDQSQIQKRLTLGLNSGISNQAILFLENSDYQYKNQFYRVEFRFPITNKKNWNFEMVAAPSYYITEYRLQNKHYIKPEDNENYVAEREKYTQERILKEYALQISLLWRYNISKKLSAYSLIGSGPMLIDKESERQAKGFNFSNYGGFGVMYQVSNIFLDLRGSIRHASNLQLREPNNGYDMMSVEIGVSMFL
;
A
#
# COMPACT_ATOMS: atom_id res chain seq x y z
N MET A 1 -32.77 20.06 -7.49
CA MET A 1 -32.00 18.86 -7.90
C MET A 1 -30.70 18.83 -7.12
N ASN A 2 -30.54 17.84 -6.23
CA ASN A 2 -29.52 17.82 -5.17
C ASN A 2 -28.08 17.66 -5.72
N GLN A 3 -27.05 18.22 -5.08
CA GLN A 3 -25.65 18.12 -5.57
C GLN A 3 -25.20 16.66 -5.73
N LEU A 4 -25.64 15.78 -4.84
CA LEU A 4 -25.41 14.33 -4.90
C LEU A 4 -25.98 13.68 -6.18
N PHE A 5 -27.12 14.17 -6.69
CA PHE A 5 -27.74 13.66 -7.91
C PHE A 5 -26.95 14.07 -9.16
N LYS A 6 -26.35 15.27 -9.15
CA LYS A 6 -25.44 15.73 -10.22
C LYS A 6 -24.15 14.93 -10.24
N VAL A 7 -23.57 14.62 -9.07
CA VAL A 7 -22.37 13.78 -8.95
C VAL A 7 -22.64 12.37 -9.45
N PHE A 8 -23.79 11.79 -9.10
CA PHE A 8 -24.22 10.46 -9.56
C PHE A 8 -24.40 10.39 -11.09
N ILE A 9 -25.02 11.41 -11.70
CA ILE A 9 -25.15 11.48 -13.17
C ILE A 9 -23.78 11.64 -13.83
N LEU A 10 -22.89 12.48 -13.27
CA LEU A 10 -21.55 12.66 -13.82
C LEU A 10 -20.71 11.38 -13.74
N THR A 11 -20.80 10.63 -12.64
CA THR A 11 -20.10 9.35 -12.48
C THR A 11 -20.65 8.28 -13.43
N ASN A 12 -21.96 8.22 -13.62
CA ASN A 12 -22.57 7.28 -14.57
C ASN A 12 -22.28 7.65 -16.04
N MET A 13 -22.21 8.95 -16.39
CA MET A 13 -21.78 9.38 -17.72
C MET A 13 -20.30 9.09 -17.98
N LEU A 14 -19.41 9.24 -16.99
CA LEU A 14 -18.01 8.84 -17.09
C LEU A 14 -17.84 7.31 -17.24
N LEU A 15 -18.67 6.52 -16.54
CA LEU A 15 -18.72 5.05 -16.68
C LEU A 15 -19.23 4.61 -18.06
N TRP A 16 -20.14 5.37 -18.68
CA TRP A 16 -20.65 5.08 -20.03
C TRP A 16 -19.66 5.46 -21.13
N LEU A 17 -18.87 6.52 -20.95
CA LEU A 17 -17.83 6.92 -21.91
C LEU A 17 -16.65 5.95 -21.96
N SER A 18 -16.47 5.09 -20.95
CA SER A 18 -15.42 4.06 -20.93
C SER A 18 -15.73 2.78 -21.73
N PHE A 19 -16.91 2.62 -22.34
CA PHE A 19 -17.30 1.38 -23.03
C PHE A 19 -17.08 1.37 -24.56
N ASN A 20 -16.50 2.42 -25.15
CA ASN A 20 -16.12 2.42 -26.57
C ASN A 20 -14.60 2.33 -26.74
N ILE A 21 -14.02 1.18 -26.43
CA ILE A 21 -12.62 0.89 -26.79
C ILE A 21 -12.63 -0.28 -27.78
N GLU A 22 -12.20 0.06 -28.98
CA GLU A 22 -12.14 -0.79 -30.17
C GLU A 22 -11.50 -2.15 -29.88
N ALA A 23 -12.29 -3.20 -30.10
CA ALA A 23 -11.86 -4.57 -30.01
C ALA A 23 -11.11 -4.97 -31.30
N GLN A 24 -9.82 -4.67 -31.37
CA GLN A 24 -8.79 -5.39 -32.13
C GLN A 24 -7.43 -4.74 -31.89
N THR A 25 -6.70 -5.17 -30.86
CA THR A 25 -5.30 -4.79 -30.66
C THR A 25 -4.45 -6.05 -30.61
N ASP A 26 -3.38 -6.06 -31.41
CA ASP A 26 -2.46 -7.18 -31.55
C ASP A 26 -1.84 -7.58 -30.18
N GLN A 27 -1.88 -8.88 -29.85
CA GLN A 27 -1.40 -9.42 -28.57
C GLN A 27 0.06 -9.08 -28.28
N SER A 28 0.86 -8.87 -29.34
CA SER A 28 2.28 -8.47 -29.23
C SER A 28 2.46 -7.05 -28.67
N GLN A 29 1.52 -6.14 -28.94
CA GLN A 29 1.59 -4.74 -28.49
C GLN A 29 1.02 -4.53 -27.09
N ILE A 30 0.04 -5.34 -26.69
CA ILE A 30 -0.54 -5.34 -25.33
C ILE A 30 0.56 -5.56 -24.27
N GLN A 31 1.60 -6.32 -24.60
CA GLN A 31 2.70 -6.66 -23.70
C GLN A 31 3.67 -5.50 -23.36
N LYS A 32 3.59 -4.37 -24.06
CA LYS A 32 4.44 -3.17 -23.83
C LYS A 32 3.68 -1.99 -23.20
N ARG A 33 2.40 -2.15 -22.89
CA ARG A 33 1.56 -1.06 -22.40
C ARG A 33 1.75 -0.84 -20.91
N LEU A 34 1.79 0.44 -20.52
CA LEU A 34 1.69 0.86 -19.14
C LEU A 34 0.38 0.32 -18.55
N THR A 35 0.44 -0.25 -17.36
CA THR A 35 -0.78 -0.61 -16.63
C THR A 35 -1.05 0.41 -15.54
N LEU A 36 -2.28 0.88 -15.46
CA LEU A 36 -2.79 1.68 -14.35
C LEU A 36 -3.66 0.81 -13.45
N GLY A 37 -3.43 0.88 -12.14
CA GLY A 37 -4.17 0.14 -11.13
C GLY A 37 -4.62 1.00 -9.97
N LEU A 38 -5.70 0.56 -9.32
CA LEU A 38 -6.17 1.07 -8.04
C LEU A 38 -6.26 -0.12 -7.09
N ASN A 39 -5.60 0.00 -5.94
CA ASN A 39 -5.59 -1.01 -4.90
C ASN A 39 -6.07 -0.40 -3.58
N SER A 40 -6.79 -1.18 -2.80
CA SER A 40 -7.15 -0.86 -1.42
C SER A 40 -6.97 -2.06 -0.52
N GLY A 41 -6.52 -1.83 0.70
CA GLY A 41 -6.26 -2.92 1.63
C GLY A 41 -6.37 -2.51 3.08
N ILE A 42 -6.28 -3.53 3.92
CA ILE A 42 -6.19 -3.39 5.37
C ILE A 42 -4.90 -4.04 5.83
N SER A 43 -4.28 -3.45 6.85
CA SER A 43 -3.08 -3.98 7.48
C SER A 43 -3.24 -3.99 8.99
N ASN A 44 -2.65 -5.00 9.62
CA ASN A 44 -2.48 -5.05 11.06
C ASN A 44 -0.99 -5.28 11.37
N GLN A 45 -0.59 -4.86 12.55
CA GLN A 45 0.68 -5.23 13.14
C GLN A 45 0.85 -6.76 13.10
N ALA A 46 1.97 -7.22 12.53
CA ALA A 46 2.04 -8.53 11.91
C ALA A 46 1.83 -9.72 12.88
N ILE A 47 0.97 -10.66 12.46
CA ILE A 47 0.39 -11.78 13.24
C ILE A 47 1.23 -13.09 13.11
N LEU A 48 2.39 -13.08 12.46
CA LEU A 48 3.26 -14.26 12.34
C LEU A 48 4.69 -13.93 12.82
N PHE A 49 5.07 -14.46 13.98
CA PHE A 49 6.41 -14.39 14.62
C PHE A 49 6.97 -13.00 14.97
N LEU A 50 6.21 -11.93 14.74
CA LEU A 50 6.61 -10.53 14.99
C LEU A 50 5.57 -9.77 15.84
N GLU A 51 4.79 -10.49 16.63
CA GLU A 51 3.80 -9.89 17.52
C GLU A 51 4.52 -9.06 18.58
N ASN A 52 4.17 -7.77 18.66
CA ASN A 52 4.67 -6.88 19.68
C ASN A 52 3.46 -6.31 20.45
N SER A 53 3.28 -6.77 21.69
CA SER A 53 2.14 -6.39 22.51
C SER A 53 2.18 -4.94 23.02
N ASP A 54 3.25 -4.18 22.73
CA ASP A 54 3.41 -2.84 23.27
C ASP A 54 2.53 -1.81 22.57
N TYR A 55 2.07 -2.07 21.36
CA TYR A 55 1.27 -1.11 20.58
C TYR A 55 0.21 -1.80 19.73
N GLN A 56 -0.69 -0.99 19.20
CA GLN A 56 -1.63 -1.35 18.13
C GLN A 56 -1.32 -0.47 16.93
N TYR A 57 -1.19 -1.09 15.76
CA TYR A 57 -0.99 -0.42 14.48
C TYR A 57 -1.87 -1.07 13.42
N LYS A 58 -3.04 -0.46 13.17
CA LYS A 58 -3.98 -0.94 12.17
C LYS A 58 -4.18 0.13 11.14
N ASN A 59 -4.16 -0.21 9.86
CA ASN A 59 -4.40 0.77 8.83
C ASN A 59 -5.30 0.25 7.73
N GLN A 60 -5.97 1.20 7.10
CA GLN A 60 -6.58 1.06 5.78
C GLN A 60 -5.81 1.94 4.82
N PHE A 61 -5.66 1.51 3.57
CA PHE A 61 -4.89 2.26 2.59
C PHE A 61 -5.46 2.18 1.20
N TYR A 62 -5.09 3.19 0.41
CA TYR A 62 -5.43 3.34 -1.00
C TYR A 62 -4.15 3.60 -1.78
N ARG A 63 -4.03 2.97 -2.94
CA ARG A 63 -2.83 2.99 -3.77
C ARG A 63 -3.20 3.13 -5.23
N VAL A 64 -2.50 4.00 -5.92
CA VAL A 64 -2.53 4.06 -7.39
C VAL A 64 -1.26 3.39 -7.88
N GLU A 65 -1.36 2.37 -8.73
CA GLU A 65 -0.21 1.64 -9.25
C GLU A 65 0.03 1.97 -10.72
N PHE A 66 1.25 2.37 -11.06
CA PHE A 66 1.74 2.49 -12.42
C PHE A 66 2.75 1.36 -12.66
N ARG A 67 2.40 0.38 -13.50
CA ARG A 67 3.27 -0.76 -13.81
C ARG A 67 3.87 -0.63 -15.19
N PHE A 68 5.18 -0.48 -15.23
CA PHE A 68 5.99 -0.34 -16.42
C PHE A 68 6.57 -1.70 -16.80
N PRO A 69 6.19 -2.30 -17.94
CA PRO A 69 6.78 -3.56 -18.38
C PRO A 69 8.26 -3.36 -18.71
N ILE A 70 9.12 -4.22 -18.16
CA ILE A 70 10.56 -4.22 -18.41
C ILE A 70 10.88 -5.25 -19.49
N THR A 71 10.50 -6.51 -19.25
CA THR A 71 10.76 -7.60 -20.18
C THR A 71 9.79 -8.76 -19.95
N ASN A 72 9.48 -9.48 -21.03
CA ASN A 72 8.69 -10.70 -20.99
C ASN A 72 9.53 -11.83 -21.57
N LYS A 73 9.69 -12.92 -20.81
CA LYS A 73 10.44 -14.11 -21.19
C LYS A 73 9.60 -15.35 -20.94
N LYS A 74 9.09 -15.97 -22.01
CA LYS A 74 8.18 -17.13 -21.93
C LYS A 74 6.97 -16.83 -21.04
N ASN A 75 6.85 -17.51 -19.90
CA ASN A 75 5.77 -17.34 -18.93
C ASN A 75 6.09 -16.29 -17.86
N TRP A 76 7.27 -15.67 -17.90
CA TRP A 76 7.69 -14.67 -16.92
C TRP A 76 7.54 -13.26 -17.46
N ASN A 77 6.91 -12.38 -16.68
CA ASN A 77 6.83 -10.95 -16.95
C ASN A 77 7.49 -10.19 -15.79
N PHE A 78 8.30 -9.20 -16.14
CA PHE A 78 9.02 -8.35 -15.20
C PHE A 78 8.53 -6.92 -15.35
N GLU A 79 8.11 -6.32 -14.26
CA GLU A 79 7.54 -4.97 -14.24
C GLU A 79 8.23 -4.13 -13.15
N MET A 80 8.40 -2.83 -13.41
CA MET A 80 8.65 -1.84 -12.37
C MET A 80 7.31 -1.23 -11.96
N VAL A 81 7.08 -1.04 -10.67
CA VAL A 81 5.84 -0.47 -10.14
C VAL A 81 6.16 0.81 -9.40
N ALA A 82 5.53 1.91 -9.78
CA ALA A 82 5.50 3.14 -9.00
C ALA A 82 4.10 3.30 -8.38
N ALA A 83 4.05 3.45 -7.06
CA ALA A 83 2.82 3.33 -6.30
C ALA A 83 2.68 4.42 -5.23
N PRO A 84 2.21 5.64 -5.57
CA PRO A 84 1.74 6.58 -4.57
C PRO A 84 0.60 5.97 -3.76
N SER A 85 0.73 6.04 -2.44
CA SER A 85 -0.12 5.36 -1.47
C SER A 85 -0.47 6.30 -0.32
N TYR A 86 -1.70 6.20 0.17
CA TYR A 86 -2.19 6.93 1.33
C TYR A 86 -2.71 5.93 2.36
N TYR A 87 -2.20 6.01 3.60
CA TYR A 87 -2.62 5.17 4.71
C TYR A 87 -3.29 6.01 5.79
N ILE A 88 -4.37 5.47 6.34
CA ILE A 88 -5.04 5.99 7.53
C ILE A 88 -4.82 4.95 8.62
N THR A 89 -4.02 5.31 9.61
CA THR A 89 -3.53 4.40 10.63
C THR A 89 -4.12 4.73 11.99
N GLU A 90 -4.83 3.78 12.57
CA GLU A 90 -5.22 3.76 13.98
C GLU A 90 -4.05 3.27 14.82
N TYR A 91 -3.62 4.13 15.73
CA TYR A 91 -2.49 3.91 16.61
C TYR A 91 -2.89 4.05 18.07
N ARG A 92 -2.33 3.16 18.90
CA ARG A 92 -2.41 3.25 20.35
C ARG A 92 -1.24 2.51 20.99
N LEU A 93 -0.53 3.15 21.91
CA LEU A 93 0.40 2.47 22.81
C LEU A 93 -0.42 1.63 23.81
N GLN A 94 -0.20 0.33 23.84
CA GLN A 94 -0.86 -0.60 24.75
C GLN A 94 -0.05 -0.73 26.05
N ASN A 95 1.27 -0.81 25.95
CA ASN A 95 2.16 -0.90 27.09
C ASN A 95 2.71 0.48 27.48
N LYS A 96 2.06 1.15 28.45
CA LYS A 96 2.55 2.44 28.97
C LYS A 96 3.98 2.38 29.54
N HIS A 97 4.46 1.20 29.96
CA HIS A 97 5.81 1.04 30.51
C HIS A 97 6.89 0.97 29.42
N TYR A 98 6.50 0.96 28.14
CA TYR A 98 7.41 1.14 27.01
C TYR A 98 8.21 2.44 27.15
N ILE A 99 7.53 3.51 27.57
CA ILE A 99 8.15 4.80 27.92
C ILE A 99 8.59 4.70 29.37
N LYS A 100 9.89 4.79 29.63
CA LYS A 100 10.46 4.65 30.97
C LYS A 100 10.66 6.01 31.64
N PRO A 101 10.65 6.08 32.99
CA PRO A 101 10.93 7.34 33.70
C PRO A 101 12.31 7.93 33.40
N GLU A 102 13.26 7.08 32.98
CA GLU A 102 14.61 7.50 32.62
C GLU A 102 14.69 8.10 31.20
N ASP A 103 13.67 7.92 30.35
CA ASP A 103 13.69 8.36 28.95
C ASP A 103 13.49 9.88 28.84
N ASN A 104 12.57 10.48 29.62
CA ASN A 104 12.47 11.93 29.80
C ASN A 104 11.70 12.34 31.08
N GLU A 105 11.87 13.59 31.51
CA GLU A 105 11.22 14.15 32.73
C GLU A 105 9.68 14.21 32.64
N ASN A 106 9.12 14.33 31.45
CA ASN A 106 7.70 14.38 31.11
C ASN A 106 7.08 13.01 30.74
N TYR A 107 7.72 11.90 31.11
CA TYR A 107 7.29 10.55 30.70
C TYR A 107 5.82 10.25 31.05
N VAL A 108 5.29 10.84 32.13
CA VAL A 108 3.88 10.69 32.55
C VAL A 108 2.93 11.25 31.49
N ALA A 109 3.22 12.45 30.99
CA ALA A 109 2.40 13.11 29.96
C ALA A 109 2.49 12.37 28.63
N GLU A 110 3.66 11.83 28.28
CA GLU A 110 3.82 11.03 27.06
C GLU A 110 3.06 9.70 27.13
N ARG A 111 3.09 9.03 28.28
CA ARG A 111 2.27 7.82 28.51
C ARG A 111 0.80 8.12 28.32
N GLU A 112 0.30 9.21 28.89
CA GLU A 112 -1.11 9.62 28.71
C GLU A 112 -1.41 9.95 27.24
N LYS A 113 -0.55 10.73 26.57
CA LYS A 113 -0.70 11.09 25.15
C LYS A 113 -0.72 9.87 24.23
N TYR A 114 0.20 8.93 24.39
CA TYR A 114 0.39 7.82 23.45
C TYR A 114 -0.51 6.62 23.72
N THR A 115 -1.04 6.47 24.95
CA THR A 115 -2.03 5.43 25.28
C THR A 115 -3.46 5.77 24.81
N GLN A 116 -3.71 7.01 24.38
CA GLN A 116 -4.95 7.41 23.71
C GLN A 116 -4.97 6.96 22.25
N GLU A 117 -6.17 6.73 21.72
CA GLU A 117 -6.37 6.40 20.31
C GLU A 117 -6.04 7.61 19.43
N ARG A 118 -5.22 7.38 18.42
CA ARG A 118 -4.71 8.42 17.52
C ARG A 118 -4.78 7.95 16.09
N ILE A 119 -5.20 8.85 15.20
CA ILE A 119 -5.18 8.62 13.77
C ILE A 119 -3.93 9.27 13.18
N LEU A 120 -3.06 8.48 12.58
CA LEU A 120 -1.88 8.89 11.82
C LEU A 120 -2.23 8.82 10.33
N LYS A 121 -1.73 9.79 9.57
CA LYS A 121 -1.83 9.82 8.11
C LYS A 121 -0.44 9.61 7.53
N GLU A 122 -0.34 8.66 6.62
CA GLU A 122 0.91 8.34 5.96
C GLU A 122 0.77 8.48 4.45
N TYR A 123 1.80 9.06 3.84
CA TYR A 123 1.89 9.22 2.40
C TYR A 123 3.17 8.54 1.95
N ALA A 124 3.11 7.57 1.05
CA ALA A 124 4.29 6.85 0.59
C ALA A 124 4.31 6.79 -0.94
N LEU A 125 5.50 6.93 -1.52
CA LEU A 125 5.73 6.59 -2.94
C LEU A 125 6.56 5.31 -2.97
N GLN A 126 5.91 4.18 -3.22
CA GLN A 126 6.60 2.90 -3.29
C GLN A 126 7.13 2.65 -4.69
N ILE A 127 8.41 2.30 -4.81
CA ILE A 127 9.02 1.85 -6.06
C ILE A 127 9.37 0.37 -5.88
N SER A 128 8.85 -0.50 -6.74
CA SER A 128 8.97 -1.95 -6.57
C SER A 128 9.31 -2.65 -7.88
N LEU A 129 9.96 -3.81 -7.77
CA LEU A 129 10.09 -4.78 -8.85
C LEU A 129 9.03 -5.86 -8.65
N LEU A 130 8.32 -6.20 -9.73
CA LEU A 130 7.29 -7.22 -9.75
C LEU A 130 7.71 -8.33 -10.72
N TRP A 131 7.70 -9.56 -10.20
CA TRP A 131 8.01 -10.78 -10.93
C TRP A 131 6.77 -11.64 -11.05
N ARG A 132 6.23 -11.74 -12.25
CA ARG A 132 4.96 -12.42 -12.53
C ARG A 132 5.20 -13.68 -13.33
N TYR A 133 4.57 -14.77 -12.92
CA TYR A 133 4.48 -16.02 -13.65
C TYR A 133 3.06 -16.23 -14.16
N ASN A 134 2.92 -16.40 -15.48
CA ASN A 134 1.63 -16.70 -16.13
C ASN A 134 1.33 -18.19 -15.99
N ILE A 135 0.40 -18.52 -15.09
CA ILE A 135 -0.05 -19.90 -14.83
C ILE A 135 -0.96 -20.37 -15.98
N SER A 136 -1.80 -19.47 -16.50
CA SER A 136 -2.65 -19.70 -17.66
C SER A 136 -2.80 -18.41 -18.47
N LYS A 137 -3.60 -18.44 -19.54
CA LYS A 137 -3.93 -17.25 -20.35
C LYS A 137 -4.63 -16.14 -19.54
N LYS A 138 -5.26 -16.47 -18.41
CA LYS A 138 -6.01 -15.51 -17.58
C LYS A 138 -5.50 -15.39 -16.15
N LEU A 139 -4.79 -16.39 -15.64
CA LEU A 139 -4.32 -16.44 -14.26
C LEU A 139 -2.81 -16.28 -14.20
N SER A 140 -2.35 -15.38 -13.32
CA SER A 140 -0.94 -15.22 -13.01
C SER A 140 -0.73 -15.11 -11.51
N ALA A 141 0.43 -15.55 -11.03
CA ALA A 141 0.90 -15.30 -9.68
C ALA A 141 2.14 -14.42 -9.76
N TYR A 142 2.38 -13.60 -8.74
CA TYR A 142 3.54 -12.73 -8.73
C TYR A 142 4.07 -12.52 -7.32
N SER A 143 5.32 -12.07 -7.28
CA SER A 143 5.95 -11.51 -6.09
C SER A 143 6.35 -10.08 -6.39
N LEU A 144 6.34 -9.22 -5.37
CA LEU A 144 6.96 -7.91 -5.47
C LEU A 144 7.79 -7.58 -4.25
N ILE A 145 8.82 -6.76 -4.46
CA ILE A 145 9.61 -6.15 -3.40
C ILE A 145 9.99 -4.73 -3.82
N GLY A 146 10.04 -3.84 -2.85
CA GLY A 146 10.39 -2.46 -3.11
C GLY A 146 10.61 -1.66 -1.85
N SER A 147 10.97 -0.40 -2.08
CA SER A 147 11.12 0.60 -1.04
C SER A 147 10.76 1.96 -1.61
N GLY A 148 10.56 2.94 -0.74
CA GLY A 148 10.45 4.31 -1.18
C GLY A 148 10.19 5.30 -0.05
N PRO A 149 10.24 6.60 -0.38
CA PRO A 149 10.06 7.67 0.59
C PRO A 149 8.62 7.72 1.11
N MET A 150 8.50 8.20 2.33
CA MET A 150 7.26 8.29 3.07
C MET A 150 7.22 9.51 3.98
N LEU A 151 6.02 10.04 4.24
CA LEU A 151 5.74 11.08 5.22
C LEU A 151 4.71 10.58 6.22
N ILE A 152 4.97 10.79 7.51
CA ILE A 152 4.01 10.55 8.61
C ILE A 152 3.59 11.90 9.21
N ASP A 153 2.30 12.17 9.38
CA ASP A 153 1.84 13.47 9.89
C ASP A 153 2.07 13.68 11.39
N LYS A 154 2.05 12.59 12.18
CA LYS A 154 2.13 12.61 13.64
C LYS A 154 3.21 11.68 14.16
N GLU A 155 3.80 12.08 15.27
CA GLU A 155 4.83 11.31 15.94
C GLU A 155 4.18 10.34 16.93
N SER A 156 4.93 9.32 17.28
CA SER A 156 4.69 8.42 18.41
C SER A 156 5.96 8.33 19.24
N GLU A 157 5.88 7.64 20.37
CA GLU A 157 7.03 7.17 21.15
C GLU A 157 7.94 6.21 20.37
N ARG A 158 7.46 5.66 19.24
CA ARG A 158 8.21 4.72 18.40
C ARG A 158 8.81 5.35 17.17
N GLN A 159 8.15 6.35 16.59
CA GLN A 159 8.52 6.88 15.28
C GLN A 159 8.31 8.39 15.18
N ALA A 160 9.35 9.09 14.76
CA ALA A 160 9.30 10.53 14.53
C ALA A 160 8.44 10.91 13.29
N LYS A 161 7.64 11.98 13.42
CA LYS A 161 6.76 12.51 12.34
C LYS A 161 7.52 13.12 11.18
N GLY A 162 7.10 12.97 9.95
CA GLY A 162 7.73 13.57 8.77
C GLY A 162 8.41 12.51 7.93
N PHE A 163 9.59 12.81 7.39
CA PHE A 163 10.26 11.95 6.43
C PHE A 163 10.69 10.61 7.02
N ASN A 164 10.32 9.55 6.31
CA ASN A 164 10.50 8.14 6.62
C ASN A 164 10.69 7.36 5.30
N PHE A 165 10.93 6.07 5.41
CA PHE A 165 10.99 5.10 4.33
C PHE A 165 9.99 3.98 4.59
N SER A 166 9.48 3.40 3.50
CA SER A 166 8.56 2.28 3.51
C SER A 166 9.14 1.14 2.68
N ASN A 167 9.62 0.09 3.35
CA ASN A 167 10.03 -1.14 2.71
C ASN A 167 8.82 -2.05 2.58
N TYR A 168 8.63 -2.65 1.41
CA TYR A 168 7.42 -3.37 1.06
C TYR A 168 7.75 -4.66 0.32
N GLY A 169 7.07 -5.74 0.64
CA GLY A 169 7.19 -7.01 -0.08
C GLY A 169 5.88 -7.79 -0.04
N GLY A 170 5.59 -8.58 -1.06
CA GLY A 170 4.34 -9.33 -1.07
C GLY A 170 4.23 -10.36 -2.18
N PHE A 171 3.18 -11.15 -2.09
CA PHE A 171 2.78 -12.15 -3.07
C PHE A 171 1.32 -11.93 -3.43
N GLY A 172 0.99 -12.11 -4.70
CA GLY A 172 -0.38 -11.98 -5.14
C GLY A 172 -0.71 -12.80 -6.36
N VAL A 173 -1.99 -12.79 -6.70
CA VAL A 173 -2.55 -13.41 -7.88
C VAL A 173 -3.35 -12.38 -8.67
N MET A 174 -3.22 -12.43 -9.99
CA MET A 174 -4.02 -11.60 -10.89
C MET A 174 -4.83 -12.47 -11.84
N TYR A 175 -6.11 -12.12 -11.99
CA TYR A 175 -7.04 -12.74 -12.93
C TYR A 175 -7.51 -11.74 -13.98
N GLN A 176 -7.34 -12.08 -15.26
CA GLN A 176 -7.71 -11.23 -16.38
C GLN A 176 -9.14 -11.49 -16.85
N VAL A 177 -9.94 -10.43 -16.89
CA VAL A 177 -11.29 -10.37 -17.47
C VAL A 177 -11.28 -9.31 -18.56
N SER A 178 -11.26 -9.74 -19.82
CA SER A 178 -11.12 -8.83 -20.98
C SER A 178 -9.84 -7.99 -20.89
N ASN A 179 -9.96 -6.66 -20.77
CA ASN A 179 -8.86 -5.69 -20.63
C ASN A 179 -8.58 -5.29 -19.17
N ILE A 180 -9.26 -5.92 -18.20
CA ILE A 180 -9.15 -5.63 -16.76
C ILE A 180 -8.45 -6.79 -16.06
N PHE A 181 -7.64 -6.48 -15.06
CA PHE A 181 -7.03 -7.43 -14.14
C PHE A 181 -7.57 -7.20 -12.74
N LEU A 182 -8.10 -8.26 -12.13
CA LEU A 182 -8.46 -8.33 -10.73
C LEU A 182 -7.24 -8.83 -9.96
N ASP A 183 -6.86 -8.14 -8.89
CA ASP A 183 -5.67 -8.40 -8.08
C ASP A 183 -6.07 -8.76 -6.64
N LEU A 184 -5.46 -9.80 -6.09
CA LEU A 184 -5.51 -10.15 -4.67
C LEU A 184 -4.09 -10.39 -4.18
N ARG A 185 -3.68 -9.66 -3.14
CA ARG A 185 -2.30 -9.67 -2.65
C ARG A 185 -2.23 -9.69 -1.13
N GLY A 186 -1.31 -10.50 -0.61
CA GLY A 186 -0.82 -10.42 0.75
C GLY A 186 0.55 -9.74 0.77
N SER A 187 0.79 -8.85 1.72
CA SER A 187 2.06 -8.11 1.79
C SER A 187 2.54 -7.89 3.22
N ILE A 188 3.83 -7.64 3.35
CA ILE A 188 4.48 -7.14 4.55
C ILE A 188 5.08 -5.77 4.24
N ARG A 189 5.09 -4.90 5.26
CA ARG A 189 5.69 -3.57 5.15
C ARG A 189 6.38 -3.20 6.46
N HIS A 190 7.55 -2.59 6.33
CA HIS A 190 8.31 -1.99 7.42
C HIS A 190 8.44 -0.49 7.16
N ALA A 191 8.03 0.35 8.12
CA ALA A 191 8.18 1.79 8.06
C ALA A 191 9.16 2.29 9.14
N SER A 192 10.18 3.04 8.74
CA SER A 192 11.19 3.63 9.64
C SER A 192 11.89 4.82 8.99
N ASN A 193 12.71 5.57 9.71
CA ASN A 193 13.44 6.74 9.21
C ASN A 193 14.95 6.49 9.00
N LEU A 194 15.40 5.23 8.98
CA LEU A 194 16.81 4.85 8.82
C LEU A 194 17.77 5.50 9.83
N GLN A 195 17.31 5.71 11.07
CA GLN A 195 18.06 6.40 12.13
C GLN A 195 18.42 7.85 11.80
N LEU A 196 17.74 8.48 10.85
CA LEU A 196 17.94 9.90 10.55
C LEU A 196 17.42 10.79 11.70
N ARG A 197 16.53 10.27 12.55
CA ARG A 197 15.99 11.00 13.70
C ARG A 197 15.33 10.08 14.73
N GLU A 198 15.48 10.41 16.00
CA GLU A 198 14.77 9.70 17.07
C GLU A 198 13.35 10.26 17.32
N PRO A 199 12.39 9.42 17.76
CA PRO A 199 12.51 7.96 17.89
C PRO A 199 12.43 7.22 16.53
N ASN A 200 13.08 6.06 16.43
CA ASN A 200 13.08 5.22 15.22
C ASN A 200 13.05 3.70 15.49
N ASN A 201 12.02 3.25 16.22
CA ASN A 201 11.75 1.84 16.46
C ASN A 201 10.97 1.16 15.32
N GLY A 202 10.38 1.96 14.42
CA GLY A 202 9.67 1.49 13.25
C GLY A 202 8.36 0.76 13.52
N TYR A 203 7.70 0.42 12.42
CA TYR A 203 6.43 -0.31 12.38
C TYR A 203 6.45 -1.42 11.35
N ASP A 204 6.13 -2.63 11.79
CA ASP A 204 5.95 -3.79 10.94
C ASP A 204 4.46 -4.11 10.81
N MET A 205 4.04 -4.38 9.58
CA MET A 205 2.64 -4.63 9.27
C MET A 205 2.51 -5.70 8.20
N MET A 206 1.44 -6.48 8.32
CA MET A 206 1.00 -7.43 7.33
C MET A 206 -0.36 -7.00 6.80
N SER A 207 -0.54 -7.12 5.49
CA SER A 207 -1.68 -6.55 4.78
C SER A 207 -2.32 -7.57 3.85
N VAL A 208 -3.62 -7.40 3.63
CA VAL A 208 -4.36 -7.99 2.52
C VAL A 208 -4.96 -6.86 1.71
N GLU A 209 -4.75 -6.89 0.40
CA GLU A 209 -5.28 -5.89 -0.52
C GLU A 209 -5.93 -6.53 -1.74
N ILE A 210 -6.92 -5.82 -2.26
CA ILE A 210 -7.58 -6.09 -3.53
C ILE A 210 -7.31 -4.94 -4.49
N GLY A 211 -7.25 -5.24 -5.78
CA GLY A 211 -7.01 -4.22 -6.78
C GLY A 211 -7.70 -4.50 -8.10
N VAL A 212 -7.87 -3.44 -8.88
CA VAL A 212 -8.33 -3.48 -10.26
C VAL A 212 -7.34 -2.69 -11.10
N SER A 213 -6.94 -3.24 -12.24
CA SER A 213 -6.02 -2.55 -13.14
C SER A 213 -6.34 -2.80 -14.61
N MET A 214 -5.89 -1.93 -15.48
CA MET A 214 -6.11 -2.02 -16.92
C MET A 214 -4.92 -1.47 -17.69
N PHE A 215 -4.73 -1.95 -18.92
CA PHE A 215 -3.76 -1.35 -19.83
C PHE A 215 -4.20 0.06 -20.23
N LEU A 216 -3.26 1.00 -20.23
CA LEU A 216 -3.39 2.32 -20.84
C LEU A 216 -2.99 2.29 -22.31
#